data_AF-A0A5D6XQH3-F1
#
_entry.id   AF-A0A5D6XQH3-F1
#
_cell.length_a   1.000
_cell.length_b   1.000
_cell.length_c   1.000
_cell.angle_alpha   90.00
_cell.angle_beta   90.00
_cell.angle_gamma   90.00
#
_symmetry.space_group_name_H-M   'P 1'
#
loop_
_entity.id
_entity.type
_entity.pdbx_description
1 polymer ?
#
loop_
_entity_poly.entity_id
_entity_poly.type
_entity_poly.pdbx_seq_one_letter_code
_entity_poly.pdbx_strand_id
1 'polypeptide(L)'
;MPRTPGSTSLTPDDRLRLLVFLATRTNGSGALAYGAVKAACEEFGLHRNTVRAAWKARDGKVEGSDVKRGRPRKFTDEELRDRIAAIPLHKRTTVRAMAAAADKPATTLQRHVGKGKALRRVTVAAKPALKTRHKLARLLFATSHVQRPIDNSRQDGRDKVRIAST
;
A
#
# COMPACT_ATOMS: atom_id res chain seq x y z
N MET A 1 39.92 -11.73 4.72
CA MET A 1 39.23 -11.65 3.42
C MET A 1 39.49 -10.27 2.81
N PRO A 2 40.27 -10.19 1.70
CA PRO A 2 40.35 -8.98 0.88
C PRO A 2 39.06 -8.78 0.08
N ARG A 3 38.79 -7.53 -0.34
CA ARG A 3 37.60 -7.15 -1.10
C ARG A 3 37.52 -7.93 -2.41
N THR A 4 36.32 -8.38 -2.81
CA THR A 4 36.11 -9.03 -4.11
C THR A 4 36.40 -8.03 -5.25
N PRO A 5 37.38 -8.31 -6.14
CA PRO A 5 37.68 -7.45 -7.28
C PRO A 5 36.45 -7.30 -8.19
N GLY A 6 36.18 -6.08 -8.68
CA GLY A 6 35.12 -5.81 -9.65
C GLY A 6 33.73 -5.43 -9.10
N SER A 7 33.52 -5.41 -7.78
CA SER A 7 32.23 -4.98 -7.21
C SER A 7 32.12 -3.45 -7.10
N THR A 8 31.09 -2.85 -7.71
CA THR A 8 30.88 -1.38 -7.70
C THR A 8 30.47 -0.84 -6.32
N SER A 9 29.87 -1.69 -5.48
CA SER A 9 29.37 -1.32 -4.14
C SER A 9 30.21 -1.93 -3.02
N LEU A 10 30.42 -1.17 -1.95
CA LEU A 10 31.01 -1.66 -0.70
C LEU A 10 30.04 -2.63 -0.03
N THR A 11 30.48 -3.85 0.27
CA THR A 11 29.63 -4.83 0.96
C THR A 11 29.32 -4.34 2.39
N PRO A 12 28.21 -4.76 3.01
CA PRO A 12 27.91 -4.38 4.39
C PRO A 12 29.03 -4.77 5.37
N ASP A 13 29.66 -5.93 5.17
CA ASP A 13 30.76 -6.42 6.00
C ASP A 13 32.03 -5.56 5.83
N ASP A 14 32.44 -5.28 4.60
CA ASP A 14 33.59 -4.39 4.32
C ASP A 14 33.35 -2.98 4.87
N ARG A 15 32.10 -2.51 4.84
CA ARG A 15 31.70 -1.23 5.41
C ARG A 15 31.86 -1.21 6.93
N LEU A 16 31.47 -2.27 7.62
CA LEU A 16 31.67 -2.38 9.07
C LEU A 16 33.16 -2.41 9.41
N ARG A 17 33.96 -3.20 8.68
CA ARG A 17 35.42 -3.30 8.88
C ARG A 17 36.12 -1.96 8.66
N LEU A 18 35.73 -1.23 7.61
CA LEU A 18 36.21 0.13 7.35
C LEU A 18 35.85 1.10 8.48
N LEU A 19 34.63 1.06 8.99
CA LEU A 19 34.17 1.94 10.07
C LEU A 19 34.92 1.67 11.38
N VAL A 20 35.13 0.40 11.73
CA VAL A 20 35.94 0.01 12.91
C VAL A 20 37.39 0.50 12.76
N PHE A 21 37.99 0.30 11.58
CA PHE A 21 39.36 0.76 11.29
C PHE A 21 39.54 2.28 11.35
N LEU A 22 38.48 3.03 10.99
CA LEU A 22 38.47 4.48 11.10
C LEU A 22 38.22 4.94 12.54
N ALA A 23 37.36 4.24 13.28
CA ALA A 23 37.07 4.52 14.68
C ALA A 23 38.31 4.41 15.57
N THR A 24 39.18 3.42 15.33
CA THR A 24 40.47 3.29 16.05
C THR A 24 41.46 4.42 15.76
N ARG A 25 41.22 5.22 14.72
CA ARG A 25 42.04 6.39 14.34
C ARG A 25 41.29 7.71 14.49
N THR A 26 40.35 7.76 15.43
CA THR A 26 39.70 9.01 15.84
C THR A 26 40.45 9.65 16.99
N ASN A 27 40.55 10.96 16.96
CA ASN A 27 41.08 11.76 18.06
C ASN A 27 40.00 11.88 19.15
N GLY A 28 40.39 12.28 20.37
CA GLY A 28 39.46 12.52 21.48
C GLY A 28 38.35 13.54 21.20
N SER A 29 38.47 14.36 20.15
CA SER A 29 37.44 15.29 19.67
C SER A 29 36.42 14.65 18.71
N GLY A 30 36.51 13.35 18.42
CA GLY A 30 35.63 12.64 17.49
C GLY A 30 35.94 12.88 16.00
N ALA A 31 37.00 13.62 15.69
CA ALA A 31 37.50 13.82 14.33
C ALA A 31 38.49 12.72 13.92
N LEU A 32 38.59 12.43 12.63
CA LEU A 32 39.62 11.52 12.10
C LEU A 32 41.00 12.15 12.23
N ALA A 33 41.97 11.36 12.69
CA ALA A 33 43.37 11.75 12.68
C ALA A 33 43.85 12.09 11.26
N TYR A 34 44.85 12.97 11.17
CA TYR A 34 45.49 13.27 9.90
C TYR A 34 46.04 11.99 9.26
N GLY A 35 45.82 11.82 7.95
CA GLY A 35 46.25 10.63 7.21
C GLY A 35 45.40 9.37 7.42
N ALA A 36 44.45 9.33 8.36
CA ALA A 36 43.61 8.14 8.60
C ALA A 36 42.83 7.69 7.36
N VAL A 37 42.35 8.65 6.56
CA VAL A 37 41.68 8.36 5.28
C VAL A 37 42.63 7.74 4.27
N LYS A 38 43.88 8.21 4.20
CA LYS A 38 44.90 7.68 3.27
C LYS A 38 45.26 6.24 3.65
N ALA A 39 45.50 5.99 4.93
CA ALA A 39 45.74 4.64 5.45
C ALA A 39 44.57 3.68 5.15
N ALA A 40 43.32 4.15 5.27
CA ALA A 40 42.15 3.36 4.92
C ALA A 40 42.02 3.10 3.40
N CYS A 41 42.45 4.04 2.56
CA CYS A 41 42.49 3.82 1.11
C CYS A 41 43.50 2.75 0.73
N GLU A 42 44.67 2.75 1.37
CA GLU A 42 45.74 1.77 1.15
C GLU A 42 45.33 0.37 1.66
N GLU A 43 44.76 0.28 2.86
CA GLU A 43 44.34 -0.99 3.47
C GLU A 43 43.18 -1.66 2.71
N PHE A 44 42.17 -0.88 2.32
CA PHE A 44 40.94 -1.42 1.70
C PHE A 44 40.91 -1.30 0.17
N GLY A 45 41.92 -0.68 -0.45
CA GLY A 45 41.96 -0.44 -1.90
C GLY A 45 40.81 0.44 -2.40
N LEU A 46 40.34 1.39 -1.57
CA LEU A 46 39.17 2.22 -1.85
C LEU A 46 39.57 3.63 -2.27
N HIS A 47 38.73 4.27 -3.08
CA HIS A 47 38.89 5.68 -3.38
C HIS A 47 38.55 6.54 -2.15
N ARG A 48 39.30 7.62 -1.93
CA ARG A 48 39.14 8.55 -0.79
C ARG A 48 37.71 9.06 -0.58
N ASN A 49 36.94 9.25 -1.65
CA ASN A 49 35.56 9.72 -1.56
C ASN A 49 34.64 8.65 -0.96
N THR A 50 34.87 7.38 -1.25
CA THR A 50 34.11 6.25 -0.70
C THR A 50 34.34 6.14 0.80
N VAL A 51 35.59 6.26 1.23
CA VAL A 51 35.96 6.25 2.66
C VAL A 51 35.30 7.42 3.41
N ARG A 52 35.37 8.63 2.84
CA ARG A 52 34.72 9.82 3.41
C ARG A 52 33.19 9.69 3.47
N ALA A 53 32.58 9.16 2.41
CA ALA A 53 31.13 8.95 2.35
C ALA A 53 30.67 7.91 3.39
N ALA A 54 31.39 6.79 3.50
CA ALA A 54 31.12 5.77 4.51
C ALA A 54 31.23 6.34 5.94
N TRP A 55 32.27 7.12 6.21
CA TRP A 55 32.48 7.75 7.53
C TRP A 55 31.39 8.76 7.90
N LYS A 56 30.94 9.58 6.95
CA LYS A 56 29.81 10.51 7.15
C LYS A 56 28.48 9.79 7.36
N ALA A 57 28.30 8.63 6.71
CA ALA A 57 27.09 7.84 6.79
C ALA A 57 26.98 6.98 8.05
N ARG A 58 27.94 7.04 8.99
CA ARG A 58 27.94 6.27 10.23
C ARG A 58 26.87 6.72 11.22
N ASP A 59 26.61 8.03 11.29
CA ASP A 59 25.75 8.63 12.32
C ASP A 59 24.24 8.45 12.00
N GLY A 60 23.89 7.59 11.04
CA GLY A 60 22.52 7.43 10.55
C GLY A 60 21.94 8.65 9.81
N LYS A 61 22.58 9.83 9.91
CA LYS A 61 22.18 11.10 9.29
C LYS A 61 22.28 11.16 7.77
N VAL A 62 22.79 10.11 7.12
CA VAL A 62 22.49 9.90 5.70
C VAL A 62 21.09 9.26 5.64
N GLU A 63 20.12 10.08 6.05
CA GLU A 63 18.68 9.98 5.79
C GLU A 63 18.49 9.95 4.28
N GLY A 64 18.73 8.77 3.72
CA GLY A 64 19.00 8.62 2.30
C GLY A 64 19.78 7.35 2.08
N SER A 65 19.39 6.26 2.75
CA SER A 65 19.74 4.95 2.23
C SER A 65 19.28 4.94 0.77
N ASP A 66 20.28 4.76 -0.09
CA ASP A 66 20.24 4.68 -1.55
C ASP A 66 19.41 3.47 -2.02
N VAL A 67 18.31 3.15 -1.34
CA VAL A 67 17.20 2.47 -1.95
C VAL A 67 16.77 3.42 -3.05
N LYS A 68 17.29 3.19 -4.27
CA LYS A 68 16.84 3.87 -5.48
C LYS A 68 15.33 3.76 -5.48
N ARG A 69 14.66 4.79 -4.96
CA ARG A 69 13.21 4.87 -4.97
C ARG A 69 12.92 4.99 -6.45
N GLY A 70 12.45 3.89 -7.03
CA GLY A 70 12.08 3.86 -8.43
C GLY A 70 11.10 5.00 -8.73
N ARG A 71 10.84 5.24 -10.02
CA ARG A 71 9.96 6.33 -10.47
C ARG A 71 8.72 6.45 -9.57
N PRO A 72 8.45 7.65 -9.02
CA PRO A 72 7.30 7.84 -8.15
C PRO A 72 6.02 7.42 -8.87
N ARG A 73 5.05 6.92 -8.10
CA ARG A 73 3.77 6.51 -8.68
C ARG A 73 3.06 7.75 -9.22
N LYS A 74 2.42 7.60 -10.38
CA LYS A 74 1.63 8.67 -11.00
C LYS A 74 0.34 9.00 -10.24
N PHE A 75 -0.15 8.09 -9.40
CA PHE A 75 -1.41 8.22 -8.68
C PHE A 75 -1.24 7.76 -7.25
N THR A 76 -1.90 8.44 -6.32
CA THR A 76 -2.00 8.01 -4.94
C THR A 76 -3.06 6.92 -4.79
N ASP A 77 -2.96 6.17 -3.69
CA ASP A 77 -3.94 5.13 -3.36
C ASP A 77 -5.34 5.74 -3.10
N GLU A 78 -5.40 6.98 -2.60
CA GLU A 78 -6.63 7.74 -2.30
C GLU A 78 -7.32 8.26 -3.57
N GLU A 79 -6.58 8.93 -4.45
CA GLU A 79 -7.12 9.42 -5.75
C GLU A 79 -7.77 8.29 -6.55
N LEU A 80 -7.15 7.11 -6.52
CA LEU A 80 -7.66 5.95 -7.24
C LEU A 80 -8.96 5.42 -6.62
N ARG A 81 -9.04 5.44 -5.28
CA ARG A 81 -10.23 5.01 -4.53
C ARG A 81 -11.41 5.92 -4.84
N ASP A 82 -11.22 7.23 -4.79
CA ASP A 82 -12.29 8.20 -5.02
C ASP A 82 -12.82 8.13 -6.44
N ARG A 83 -11.91 8.01 -7.42
CA ARG A 83 -12.29 7.87 -8.82
C ARG A 83 -13.07 6.58 -9.08
N ILE A 84 -12.68 5.47 -8.45
CA ILE A 84 -13.43 4.22 -8.56
C ILE A 84 -14.76 4.31 -7.82
N ALA A 85 -14.81 5.02 -6.70
CA ALA A 85 -16.04 5.27 -5.95
C ALA A 85 -17.06 6.12 -6.71
N ALA A 86 -16.63 6.93 -7.69
CA ALA A 86 -17.53 7.66 -8.59
C ALA A 86 -18.11 6.78 -9.73
N ILE A 87 -17.46 5.68 -10.10
CA ILE A 87 -17.90 4.81 -11.22
C ILE A 87 -19.15 4.02 -10.83
N PRO A 88 -20.20 3.85 -11.65
CA PRO A 88 -21.32 2.99 -11.31
C PRO A 88 -20.93 1.53 -11.01
N LEU A 89 -21.59 0.88 -10.03
CA LEU A 89 -21.24 -0.49 -9.57
C LEU A 89 -21.16 -1.52 -10.70
N HIS A 90 -22.05 -1.45 -11.70
CA HIS A 90 -22.07 -2.38 -12.84
C HIS A 90 -20.80 -2.33 -13.71
N LYS A 91 -20.04 -1.21 -13.68
CA LYS A 91 -18.77 -1.05 -14.39
C LYS A 91 -17.55 -1.45 -13.54
N ARG A 92 -17.74 -1.75 -12.24
CA ARG A 92 -16.66 -2.16 -11.31
C ARG A 92 -16.45 -3.69 -11.24
N THR A 93 -17.08 -4.44 -12.14
CA THR A 93 -17.14 -5.92 -12.11
C THR A 93 -15.80 -6.57 -12.47
N THR A 94 -15.20 -6.14 -13.58
CA THR A 94 -13.91 -6.64 -14.06
C THR A 94 -12.88 -5.53 -14.03
N VAL A 95 -11.61 -5.90 -13.86
CA VAL A 95 -10.52 -4.90 -13.85
C VAL A 95 -10.44 -4.17 -15.20
N ARG A 96 -10.79 -4.83 -16.31
CA ARG A 96 -10.84 -4.21 -17.64
C ARG A 96 -12.00 -3.21 -17.79
N ALA A 97 -13.20 -3.57 -17.36
CA ALA A 97 -14.35 -2.66 -17.39
C ALA A 97 -14.12 -1.43 -16.49
N MET A 98 -13.56 -1.67 -15.29
CA MET A 98 -13.20 -0.60 -14.36
C MET A 98 -12.08 0.28 -14.91
N ALA A 99 -11.09 -0.28 -15.60
CA ALA A 99 -10.03 0.46 -16.29
C ALA A 99 -10.58 1.40 -17.35
N ALA A 100 -11.47 0.90 -18.20
CA ALA A 100 -12.12 1.69 -19.24
C ALA A 100 -12.97 2.83 -18.63
N ALA A 101 -13.69 2.56 -17.54
CA ALA A 101 -14.51 3.57 -16.87
C ALA A 101 -13.69 4.60 -16.06
N ALA A 102 -12.53 4.20 -15.51
CA ALA A 102 -11.65 5.07 -14.73
C ALA A 102 -10.67 5.89 -15.59
N ASP A 103 -10.55 5.56 -16.87
CA ASP A 103 -9.50 6.03 -17.78
C ASP A 103 -8.09 5.79 -17.20
N LYS A 104 -7.83 4.52 -16.88
CA LYS A 104 -6.55 4.07 -16.31
C LYS A 104 -6.10 2.74 -16.91
N PRO A 105 -4.79 2.49 -17.04
CA PRO A 105 -4.30 1.20 -17.51
C PRO A 105 -4.74 0.06 -16.58
N ALA A 106 -5.25 -1.03 -17.16
CA ALA A 106 -5.69 -2.20 -16.39
C ALA A 106 -4.58 -2.78 -15.50
N THR A 107 -3.33 -2.77 -15.96
CA THR A 107 -2.15 -3.24 -15.19
C THR A 107 -1.92 -2.42 -13.92
N THR A 108 -2.27 -1.13 -13.96
CA THR A 108 -2.17 -0.23 -12.80
C THR A 108 -3.20 -0.62 -11.76
N LEU A 109 -4.46 -0.82 -12.18
CA LEU A 109 -5.53 -1.26 -11.30
C LEU A 109 -5.26 -2.66 -10.70
N GLN A 110 -4.79 -3.61 -11.51
CA GLN A 110 -4.41 -4.95 -11.05
C GLN A 110 -3.35 -4.89 -9.93
N ARG A 111 -2.33 -4.03 -10.08
CA ARG A 111 -1.29 -3.84 -9.06
C ARG A 111 -1.86 -3.27 -7.75
N HIS A 112 -2.81 -2.34 -7.82
CA HIS A 112 -3.43 -1.77 -6.62
C HIS A 112 -4.34 -2.79 -5.92
N VAL A 113 -5.09 -3.58 -6.69
CA VAL A 113 -5.90 -4.70 -6.16
C VAL A 113 -5.01 -5.76 -5.50
N GLY A 114 -3.88 -6.11 -6.11
CA GLY A 114 -2.94 -7.10 -5.56
C GLY A 114 -2.25 -6.63 -4.26
N LYS A 115 -2.07 -5.32 -4.09
CA LYS A 115 -1.52 -4.75 -2.84
C LYS A 115 -2.55 -4.66 -1.71
N GLY A 116 -3.85 -4.68 -2.02
CA GLY A 116 -4.93 -4.72 -1.04
C GLY A 116 -5.14 -3.45 -0.20
N LYS A 117 -4.43 -2.35 -0.46
CA LYS A 117 -4.56 -1.10 0.31
C LYS A 117 -5.76 -0.25 -0.13
N ALA A 118 -5.75 0.19 -1.38
CA ALA A 118 -6.80 1.06 -1.94
C ALA A 118 -8.04 0.28 -2.42
N LEU A 119 -7.81 -0.91 -2.97
CA LEU A 119 -8.83 -1.70 -3.65
C LEU A 119 -8.69 -3.15 -3.21
N ARG A 120 -9.83 -3.79 -2.94
CA ARG A 120 -9.91 -5.20 -2.60
C ARG A 120 -10.84 -5.91 -3.57
N ARG A 121 -10.39 -7.06 -4.10
CA ARG A 121 -11.29 -7.95 -4.82
C ARG A 121 -12.25 -8.58 -3.82
N VAL A 122 -13.53 -8.31 -3.97
CA VAL A 122 -14.60 -8.95 -3.19
C VAL A 122 -15.34 -9.91 -4.11
N THR A 123 -15.36 -11.17 -3.73
CA THR A 123 -16.18 -12.20 -4.39
C THR A 123 -17.33 -12.54 -3.47
N VAL A 124 -18.54 -12.17 -3.85
CA VAL A 124 -19.75 -12.59 -3.15
C VAL A 124 -20.33 -13.77 -3.90
N ALA A 125 -20.51 -14.91 -3.23
CA ALA A 125 -21.23 -16.02 -3.80
C ALA A 125 -22.70 -15.63 -3.97
N ALA A 126 -23.18 -15.58 -5.21
CA ALA A 126 -24.60 -15.40 -5.46
C ALA A 126 -25.35 -16.58 -4.83
N LYS A 127 -26.43 -16.29 -4.09
CA LYS A 127 -27.31 -17.36 -3.58
C LYS A 127 -27.84 -18.16 -4.77
N PRO A 128 -27.99 -19.49 -4.64
CA PRO A 128 -28.48 -20.31 -5.73
C PRO A 128 -29.86 -19.85 -6.18
N ALA A 129 -30.14 -19.98 -7.47
CA ALA A 129 -31.43 -19.62 -8.04
C ALA A 129 -32.54 -20.45 -7.38
N LEU A 130 -33.50 -19.76 -6.73
CA LEU A 130 -34.61 -20.42 -6.06
C LEU A 130 -35.67 -20.83 -7.09
N LYS A 131 -35.95 -22.13 -7.15
CA LYS A 131 -37.15 -22.66 -7.82
C LYS A 131 -38.41 -22.16 -7.11
N THR A 132 -39.53 -22.09 -7.82
CA THR A 132 -40.82 -21.61 -7.31
C THR A 132 -41.21 -22.28 -5.99
N ARG A 133 -41.05 -23.61 -5.89
CA ARG A 133 -41.30 -24.37 -4.64
C ARG A 133 -40.48 -23.86 -3.44
N HIS A 134 -39.21 -23.48 -3.65
CA HIS A 134 -38.35 -23.00 -2.58
C HIS A 134 -38.72 -21.56 -2.18
N LYS A 135 -39.21 -20.75 -3.13
CA LYS A 135 -39.74 -19.41 -2.82
C LYS A 135 -40.99 -19.53 -1.94
N LEU A 136 -41.92 -20.41 -2.28
CA LEU A 136 -43.13 -20.67 -1.50
C LEU A 136 -42.80 -21.16 -0.09
N ALA A 137 -41.94 -22.17 0.05
CA ALA A 137 -41.53 -22.69 1.35
C ALA A 137 -40.89 -21.61 2.24
N ARG A 138 -40.05 -20.73 1.66
CA ARG A 138 -39.46 -19.61 2.39
C ARG A 138 -40.48 -18.55 2.79
N LEU A 139 -41.46 -18.28 1.94
CA LEU A 139 -42.53 -17.33 2.23
C LEU A 139 -43.38 -17.86 3.39
N LEU A 140 -43.80 -19.12 3.34
CA LEU A 140 -44.54 -19.80 4.41
C LEU A 140 -43.77 -19.78 5.74
N PHE A 141 -42.47 -20.12 5.70
CA PHE A 141 -41.58 -20.04 6.85
C PHE A 141 -41.49 -18.62 7.41
N ALA A 142 -41.28 -17.61 6.56
CA ALA A 142 -41.23 -16.22 7.03
C ALA A 142 -42.56 -15.79 7.66
N THR A 143 -43.70 -16.14 7.05
CA THR A 143 -45.02 -15.80 7.58
C THR A 143 -45.33 -16.49 8.90
N SER A 144 -44.82 -17.69 9.15
CA SER A 144 -45.05 -18.40 10.42
C SER A 144 -44.24 -17.82 11.59
N HIS A 145 -43.17 -17.07 11.31
CA HIS A 145 -42.29 -16.46 12.32
C HIS A 145 -42.58 -14.98 12.56
N VAL A 146 -43.47 -14.36 11.76
CA VAL A 146 -43.99 -13.03 12.06
C VAL A 146 -45.06 -13.18 13.13
N GLN A 147 -44.73 -12.86 14.38
CA GLN A 147 -45.73 -12.57 15.40
C GLN A 147 -46.51 -11.34 14.94
N ARG A 148 -47.71 -11.55 14.41
CA ARG A 148 -48.65 -10.44 14.20
C ARG A 148 -49.19 -10.09 15.58
N PRO A 149 -48.96 -8.89 16.12
CA PRO A 149 -49.76 -8.47 17.26
C PRO A 149 -51.22 -8.54 16.83
N ILE A 150 -52.02 -9.33 17.56
CA ILE A 150 -53.48 -9.35 17.41
C ILE A 150 -53.95 -8.04 18.03
N ASP A 151 -53.68 -6.93 17.37
CA ASP A 151 -54.27 -5.66 17.75
C ASP A 151 -55.28 -5.26 16.69
N ASN A 152 -56.54 -5.36 17.09
CA ASN A 152 -57.73 -5.20 16.25
C ASN A 152 -58.04 -3.71 15.99
N SER A 153 -57.05 -2.83 16.11
CA SER A 153 -57.19 -1.38 15.97
C SER A 153 -56.70 -0.93 14.60
N ARG A 154 -57.60 -1.03 13.61
CA ARG A 154 -57.51 -0.22 12.38
C ARG A 154 -57.51 1.26 12.78
N GLN A 155 -56.35 1.90 12.76
CA GLN A 155 -56.25 3.33 12.51
C GLN A 155 -55.62 3.51 11.13
N ASP A 156 -56.49 3.80 10.16
CA ASP A 156 -56.15 4.32 8.84
C ASP A 156 -55.28 5.58 9.01
N GLY A 157 -53.97 5.41 8.85
CA GLY A 157 -53.06 6.52 8.57
C GLY A 157 -53.26 6.99 7.14
N ARG A 158 -54.32 7.77 6.90
CA ARG A 158 -54.50 8.48 5.63
C ARG A 158 -53.31 9.38 5.38
N ASP A 159 -52.74 9.23 4.19
CA ASP A 159 -51.90 10.20 3.50
C ASP A 159 -52.43 11.63 3.71
N LYS A 160 -51.61 12.48 4.33
CA LYS A 160 -51.78 13.94 4.24
C LYS A 160 -50.73 14.49 3.28
N VAL A 161 -50.96 14.30 1.99
CA VAL A 161 -50.37 15.18 0.96
C VAL A 161 -51.17 16.48 1.01
N ARG A 162 -50.63 17.53 1.64
CA ARG A 162 -51.12 18.90 1.48
C ARG A 162 -50.62 19.42 0.15
N ILE A 163 -51.53 19.55 -0.83
CA ILE A 163 -51.32 20.43 -1.98
C ILE A 163 -51.74 21.83 -1.52
N ALA A 164 -50.78 22.76 -1.48
CA ALA A 164 -51.08 24.17 -1.29
C ALA A 164 -51.57 24.77 -2.62
N SER A 165 -52.72 25.42 -2.58
CA SER A 165 -53.23 26.27 -3.65
C SER A 165 -53.64 27.59 -3.02
N THR A 166 -52.88 28.65 -3.30
CA THR A 166 -53.30 30.01 -3.71
C THR A 166 -52.04 30.82 -3.91
#